data_AF-A0A838JD98-F1
#
_entry.id   AF-A0A838JD98-F1
#
_cell.length_a   1.000
_cell.length_b   1.000
_cell.length_c   1.000
_cell.angle_alpha   90.00
_cell.angle_beta   90.00
_cell.angle_gamma   90.00
#
_symmetry.space_group_name_H-M   'P 1'
#
loop_
_entity.id
_entity.type
_entity.pdbx_description
1 polymer ?
#
loop_
_entity_poly.entity_id
_entity_poly.type
_entity_poly.pdbx_seq_one_letter_code
_entity_poly.pdbx_strand_id
1 'polypeptide(L)'
;VSSLYKAILPDKDAGAYVSHVHLFREVVAEIYKAMQGASINQVLDEARELIETSMYLNSYIRETPDDAYLPEGHFDLSKIDYDELAQSMKQDHPNIKAEQLRSQLTQRLEQMVRQNPTRVDYQEKLKQIVYKNSDNSANNAIYPQELVDFARQLHEEELRAKREGLSEEGLAIFDLLIRIDQPLSLEDREQVKTLTKELLDSLKREDIGIEWQKKQQTSGAIDDSIKKILGKLPAIYDEATYNQKCVDVFHYTLTHFQGPGAA
;
A
#
# COMPACT_ATOMS: atom_id res chain seq x y z
N VAL A 1 -2.18 28.77 6.75
CA VAL A 1 -3.22 29.81 6.58
C VAL A 1 -3.56 30.53 7.88
N SER A 2 -3.88 29.81 8.97
CA SER A 2 -4.27 30.43 10.25
C SER A 2 -3.19 31.26 10.96
N SER A 3 -1.89 30.95 10.82
CA SER A 3 -0.82 31.78 11.41
C SER A 3 -0.61 33.09 10.64
N LEU A 4 -0.70 33.05 9.30
CA LEU A 4 -0.64 34.23 8.43
C LEU A 4 -1.83 35.16 8.66
N TYR A 5 -3.04 34.61 8.84
CA TYR A 5 -4.23 35.40 9.16
C TYR A 5 -4.15 36.04 10.56
N LYS A 6 -3.55 35.36 11.55
CA LYS A 6 -3.30 35.95 12.87
C LYS A 6 -2.24 37.06 12.83
N ALA A 7 -1.28 36.98 11.91
CA ALA A 7 -0.23 37.99 11.76
C ALA A 7 -0.72 39.32 11.17
N ILE A 8 -1.86 39.33 10.48
CA ILE A 8 -2.48 40.54 9.92
C ILE A 8 -3.47 41.22 10.88
N LEU A 9 -3.74 40.67 12.06
CA LEU A 9 -4.54 41.37 13.08
C LEU A 9 -3.62 42.33 13.85
N PRO A 10 -3.99 43.62 14.03
CA PRO A 10 -5.35 44.17 14.10
C PRO A 10 -5.75 45.05 12.90
N ASP A 11 -5.36 44.68 11.67
CA ASP A 11 -5.75 45.43 10.48
C ASP A 11 -7.27 45.46 10.30
N LYS A 12 -7.82 46.63 9.96
CA LYS A 12 -9.25 46.85 9.76
C LYS A 12 -9.80 46.11 8.54
N ASP A 13 -8.94 45.85 7.55
CA ASP A 13 -9.32 45.15 6.32
C ASP A 13 -9.21 43.62 6.47
N ALA A 14 -8.68 43.11 7.59
CA ALA A 14 -8.57 41.67 7.87
C ALA A 14 -9.94 40.97 7.84
N GLY A 15 -11.01 41.69 8.19
CA GLY A 15 -12.39 41.20 8.16
C GLY A 15 -12.83 40.68 6.78
N ALA A 16 -12.30 41.23 5.69
CA ALA A 16 -12.64 40.82 4.32
C ALA A 16 -12.14 39.41 3.98
N TYR A 17 -11.11 38.93 4.69
CA TYR A 17 -10.47 37.64 4.43
C TYR A 17 -10.98 36.51 5.34
N VAL A 18 -11.83 36.83 6.33
CA VAL A 18 -12.40 35.86 7.28
C VAL A 18 -13.07 34.68 6.56
N SER A 19 -13.96 34.98 5.61
CA SER A 19 -14.72 33.97 4.87
C SER A 19 -13.83 33.04 4.05
N HIS A 20 -12.78 33.59 3.43
CA HIS A 20 -11.82 32.83 2.63
C HIS A 20 -10.95 31.94 3.54
N VAL A 21 -10.46 32.47 4.66
CA VAL A 21 -9.68 31.70 5.63
C VAL A 21 -10.52 30.58 6.25
N HIS A 22 -11.80 30.82 6.48
CA HIS A 22 -12.72 29.80 6.98
C HIS A 22 -12.96 28.70 5.94
N LEU A 23 -13.25 29.05 4.69
CA LEU A 23 -13.38 28.11 3.58
C LEU A 23 -12.12 27.25 3.42
N PHE A 24 -10.94 27.86 3.39
CA PHE A 24 -9.68 27.11 3.28
C PHE A 24 -9.44 26.20 4.48
N ARG A 25 -9.89 26.58 5.68
CA ARG A 25 -9.77 25.74 6.87
C ARG A 25 -10.66 24.51 6.79
N GLU A 26 -11.90 24.68 6.35
CA GLU A 26 -12.86 23.57 6.21
C GLU A 26 -12.45 22.61 5.08
N VAL A 27 -12.00 23.12 3.93
CA VAL A 27 -11.47 22.29 2.84
C VAL A 27 -10.25 21.50 3.29
N VAL A 28 -9.31 22.12 4.00
CA VAL A 28 -8.13 21.44 4.54
C VAL A 28 -8.52 20.40 5.60
N ALA A 29 -9.50 20.69 6.46
CA ALA A 29 -9.99 19.75 7.47
C ALA A 29 -10.63 18.51 6.82
N GLU A 30 -11.45 18.70 5.78
CA GLU A 30 -12.06 17.59 5.05
C GLU A 30 -11.03 16.77 4.26
N ILE A 31 -10.04 17.41 3.64
CA ILE A 31 -8.91 16.71 3.00
C ILE A 31 -8.14 15.89 4.05
N TYR A 32 -7.84 16.44 5.23
CA TYR A 32 -7.14 15.69 6.28
C TYR A 32 -7.97 14.56 6.88
N LYS A 33 -9.29 14.72 7.03
CA LYS A 33 -10.19 13.64 7.45
C LYS A 33 -10.24 12.51 6.43
N ALA A 34 -10.36 12.84 5.14
CA ALA A 34 -10.33 11.87 4.05
C ALA A 34 -8.98 11.13 3.97
N MET A 35 -7.88 11.81 4.32
CA MET A 35 -6.53 11.25 4.32
C MET A 35 -6.19 10.39 5.55
N GLN A 36 -6.96 10.43 6.64
CA GLN A 36 -6.65 9.72 7.91
C GLN A 36 -7.51 8.49 8.22
N GLY A 37 -8.23 7.92 7.25
CA GLY A 37 -8.73 6.54 7.37
C GLY A 37 -9.87 6.32 8.36
N ALA A 38 -10.90 7.17 8.34
CA ALA A 38 -12.21 6.79 8.90
C ALA A 38 -13.04 6.05 7.83
N SER A 39 -13.69 4.95 8.22
CA SER A 39 -14.36 4.03 7.30
C SER A 39 -15.35 4.72 6.36
N ILE A 40 -15.31 4.34 5.07
CA ILE A 40 -16.17 4.84 3.98
C ILE A 40 -17.66 4.84 4.38
N ASN A 41 -18.09 3.91 5.24
CA ASN A 41 -19.47 3.79 5.67
C ASN A 41 -19.94 4.92 6.60
N GLN A 42 -19.08 5.47 7.47
CA GLN A 42 -19.46 6.58 8.34
C GLN A 42 -19.61 7.90 7.57
N VAL A 43 -18.75 8.13 6.58
CA VAL A 43 -18.81 9.31 5.71
C VAL A 43 -20.07 9.27 4.83
N LEU A 44 -20.47 8.08 4.37
CA LEU A 44 -21.69 7.90 3.58
C LEU A 44 -22.97 8.08 4.40
N ASP A 45 -22.97 7.74 5.69
CA ASP A 45 -24.12 7.95 6.57
C ASP A 45 -24.30 9.43 6.97
N GLU A 46 -23.21 10.14 7.26
CA GLU A 46 -23.25 11.59 7.53
C GLU A 46 -23.64 12.41 6.29
N ALA A 47 -23.19 11.97 5.09
CA ALA A 47 -23.59 12.59 3.83
C ALA A 47 -25.08 12.40 3.53
N ARG A 48 -25.69 11.27 3.94
CA ARG A 48 -27.14 11.03 3.77
C ARG A 48 -27.99 11.95 4.64
N GLU A 49 -27.61 12.17 5.90
CA GLU A 49 -28.30 13.13 6.79
C GLU A 49 -28.24 14.58 6.27
N LEU A 50 -27.10 14.98 5.71
CA LEU A 50 -26.92 16.31 5.13
C LEU A 50 -27.75 16.52 3.85
N ILE A 51 -27.93 15.46 3.06
CA ILE A 51 -28.78 15.49 1.86
C ILE A 51 -30.26 15.61 2.24
N GLU A 52 -30.74 14.87 3.25
CA GLU A 52 -32.13 14.96 3.72
C GLU A 52 -32.49 16.36 4.26
N THR A 53 -31.53 17.04 4.89
CA THR A 53 -31.69 18.42 5.38
C THR A 53 -31.76 19.46 4.25
N SER A 54 -31.17 19.16 3.08
CA SER A 54 -31.11 20.07 1.93
C SER A 54 -32.31 20.00 0.98
N MET A 55 -33.29 19.13 1.23
CA MET A 55 -34.42 18.85 0.32
C MET A 55 -35.54 19.92 0.25
N TYR A 56 -35.37 21.10 0.85
CA TYR A 56 -36.29 22.23 0.65
C TYR A 56 -35.57 23.42 0.01
N LEU A 57 -35.12 23.31 -1.25
CA LEU A 57 -35.14 24.43 -2.19
C LEU A 57 -34.87 23.96 -3.64
N ASN A 58 -35.95 23.88 -4.41
CA ASN A 58 -36.06 24.10 -5.86
C ASN A 58 -35.11 23.37 -6.84
N SER A 59 -35.64 22.27 -7.37
CA SER A 59 -35.89 22.06 -8.81
C SER A 59 -34.81 22.47 -9.83
N TYR A 60 -33.89 21.55 -10.14
CA TYR A 60 -33.67 21.10 -11.52
C TYR A 60 -32.98 19.74 -11.47
N ILE A 61 -33.78 18.68 -11.54
CA ILE A 61 -33.27 17.31 -11.64
C ILE A 61 -32.87 17.11 -13.10
N ARG A 62 -31.57 16.89 -13.34
CA ARG A 62 -31.13 16.14 -14.51
C ARG A 62 -31.02 14.68 -14.08
N GLU A 63 -31.69 13.83 -14.84
CA GLU A 63 -31.84 12.39 -14.62
C GLU A 63 -30.48 11.68 -14.66
N THR A 64 -30.34 10.72 -13.72
CA THR A 64 -29.29 9.69 -13.58
C THR A 64 -27.84 10.14 -13.35
N PRO A 65 -27.17 9.66 -12.28
CA PRO A 65 -25.71 9.76 -12.19
C PRO A 65 -25.12 8.76 -13.19
N ASP A 66 -24.45 9.27 -14.21
CA ASP A 66 -23.52 8.48 -15.00
C ASP A 66 -22.34 8.12 -14.07
N ASP A 67 -22.02 6.83 -13.94
CA ASP A 67 -20.99 6.26 -13.05
C ASP A 67 -19.54 6.64 -13.44
N ALA A 68 -19.32 7.86 -13.94
CA ALA A 68 -18.07 8.27 -14.59
C ALA A 68 -17.56 9.66 -14.18
N TYR A 69 -17.92 10.19 -13.01
CA TYR A 69 -17.22 11.36 -12.47
C TYR A 69 -15.99 10.95 -11.65
N LEU A 70 -14.96 10.48 -12.35
CA LEU A 70 -13.60 10.52 -11.83
C LEU A 70 -13.10 11.96 -12.01
N PRO A 71 -12.65 12.67 -10.96
CA PRO A 71 -11.98 13.96 -11.16
C PRO A 71 -10.83 13.76 -12.14
N GLU A 72 -10.71 14.62 -13.15
CA GLU A 72 -9.67 14.54 -14.19
C GLU A 72 -8.29 14.33 -13.54
N GLY A 73 -7.59 13.25 -13.93
CA GLY A 73 -6.23 12.95 -13.44
C GLY A 73 -6.00 11.61 -12.73
N HIS A 74 -6.89 10.62 -12.85
CA HIS A 74 -6.62 9.28 -12.32
C HIS A 74 -5.55 8.55 -13.15
N PHE A 75 -4.37 8.27 -12.57
CA PHE A 75 -3.36 7.46 -13.24
C PHE A 75 -3.68 5.95 -13.10
N ASP A 76 -3.84 5.24 -14.21
CA ASP A 76 -3.90 3.77 -14.22
C ASP A 76 -2.50 3.18 -14.29
N LEU A 77 -1.89 2.94 -13.13
CA LEU A 77 -0.51 2.44 -13.02
C LEU A 77 -0.30 1.03 -13.61
N SER A 78 -1.36 0.31 -13.99
CA SER A 78 -1.24 -1.06 -14.51
C SER A 78 -0.79 -1.14 -15.97
N LYS A 79 -0.94 -0.06 -16.75
CA LYS A 79 -0.67 -0.02 -18.20
C LYS A 79 0.02 1.26 -18.67
N ILE A 80 0.56 2.05 -17.74
CA ILE A 80 1.13 3.36 -18.03
C ILE A 80 2.49 3.26 -18.72
N ASP A 81 2.69 4.08 -19.75
CA ASP A 81 4.01 4.47 -20.19
C ASP A 81 4.56 5.50 -19.19
N TYR A 82 5.59 5.12 -18.43
CA TYR A 82 6.15 5.98 -17.39
C TYR A 82 6.86 7.22 -17.94
N ASP A 83 7.22 7.26 -19.22
CA ASP A 83 7.74 8.46 -19.87
C ASP A 83 6.60 9.42 -20.20
N GLU A 84 5.44 8.92 -20.62
CA GLU A 84 4.21 9.72 -20.77
C GLU A 84 3.72 10.25 -19.41
N LEU A 85 3.77 9.42 -18.36
CA LEU A 85 3.47 9.85 -17.00
C LEU A 85 4.39 11.00 -16.59
N ALA A 86 5.71 10.86 -16.77
CA ALA A 86 6.68 11.91 -16.44
C ALA A 86 6.42 13.21 -17.22
N GLN A 87 5.99 13.13 -18.48
CA GLN A 87 5.62 14.31 -19.28
C GLN A 87 4.34 14.97 -18.77
N SER A 88 3.31 14.17 -18.45
CA SER A 88 2.03 14.65 -17.92
C SER A 88 2.17 15.37 -16.57
N MET A 89 3.20 15.00 -15.79
CA MET A 89 3.54 15.61 -14.51
C MET A 89 4.19 17.00 -14.66
N LYS A 90 4.71 17.34 -15.84
CA LYS A 90 5.32 18.67 -16.12
C LYS A 90 4.31 19.71 -16.60
N GLN A 91 3.14 19.27 -17.04
CA GLN A 91 2.06 20.11 -17.55
C GLN A 91 0.96 20.24 -16.48
N ASP A 92 0.36 21.42 -16.34
CA ASP A 92 -0.83 21.72 -15.53
C ASP A 92 -0.90 21.09 -14.12
N HIS A 93 -0.78 21.94 -13.09
CA HIS A 93 -0.92 21.57 -11.68
C HIS A 93 -0.03 20.39 -11.21
N PRO A 94 1.30 20.45 -11.40
CA PRO A 94 2.24 19.36 -11.09
C PRO A 94 2.13 18.85 -9.65
N ASN A 95 1.87 19.76 -8.70
CA ASN A 95 1.74 19.41 -7.29
C ASN A 95 0.47 18.60 -6.98
N ILE A 96 -0.64 18.89 -7.66
CA ILE A 96 -1.90 18.15 -7.47
C ILE A 96 -1.74 16.73 -8.02
N LYS A 97 -1.17 16.61 -9.23
CA LYS A 97 -0.87 15.32 -9.86
C LYS A 97 0.11 14.49 -9.03
N ALA A 98 1.12 15.13 -8.45
CA ALA A 98 2.05 14.47 -7.53
C ALA A 98 1.35 13.90 -6.29
N GLU A 99 0.44 14.65 -5.67
CA GLU A 99 -0.33 14.15 -4.53
C GLU A 99 -1.31 13.03 -4.90
N GLN A 100 -1.91 13.09 -6.09
CA GLN A 100 -2.74 11.99 -6.62
C GLN A 100 -1.90 10.72 -6.85
N LEU A 101 -0.75 10.85 -7.52
CA LEU A 101 0.17 9.74 -7.75
C LEU A 101 0.66 9.14 -6.43
N ARG A 102 1.02 9.98 -5.45
CA ARG A 102 1.39 9.52 -4.10
C ARG A 102 0.26 8.71 -3.45
N SER A 103 -0.98 9.21 -3.51
CA SER A 103 -2.14 8.51 -2.94
C SER A 103 -2.35 7.13 -3.57
N GLN A 104 -2.28 7.03 -4.89
CA GLN A 104 -2.41 5.77 -5.61
C GLN A 104 -1.26 4.81 -5.30
N LEU A 105 -0.02 5.29 -5.26
CA LEU A 105 1.14 4.49 -4.86
C LEU A 105 1.01 3.98 -3.43
N THR A 106 0.43 4.79 -2.52
CA THR A 106 0.18 4.38 -1.13
C THR A 106 -0.83 3.23 -1.08
N GLN A 107 -1.96 3.35 -1.77
CA GLN A 107 -2.97 2.28 -1.84
C GLN A 107 -2.41 1.01 -2.47
N ARG A 108 -1.63 1.15 -3.55
CA ARG A 108 -1.00 0.03 -4.23
C ARG A 108 0.00 -0.69 -3.33
N LEU A 109 0.84 0.07 -2.62
CA LEU A 109 1.79 -0.47 -1.65
C LEU A 109 1.09 -1.21 -0.51
N GLU A 110 -0.01 -0.68 0.01
CA GLU A 110 -0.77 -1.37 1.06
C GLU A 110 -1.24 -2.75 0.60
N GLN A 111 -1.72 -2.87 -0.65
CA GLN A 111 -2.09 -4.16 -1.24
C GLN A 111 -0.86 -5.08 -1.40
N MET A 112 0.26 -4.55 -1.88
CA MET A 112 1.48 -5.33 -2.09
C MET A 112 2.09 -5.83 -0.77
N VAL A 113 2.06 -5.00 0.29
CA VAL A 113 2.53 -5.37 1.64
C VAL A 113 1.63 -6.42 2.26
N ARG A 114 0.31 -6.35 2.03
CA ARG A 114 -0.64 -7.41 2.43
C ARG A 114 -0.41 -8.75 1.73
N GLN A 115 0.25 -8.76 0.58
CA GLN A 115 0.59 -10.01 -0.12
C GLN A 115 1.97 -10.52 0.31
N ASN A 116 2.92 -9.60 0.46
CA ASN A 116 4.29 -9.87 0.87
C ASN A 116 4.74 -8.84 1.92
N PRO A 117 4.75 -9.21 3.22
CA PRO A 117 5.11 -8.30 4.31
C PRO A 117 6.52 -7.71 4.20
N THR A 118 7.44 -8.37 3.47
CA THR A 118 8.81 -7.87 3.29
C THR A 118 8.87 -6.59 2.46
N ARG A 119 7.80 -6.26 1.73
CA ARG A 119 7.69 -5.02 0.93
C ARG A 119 7.50 -3.75 1.78
N VAL A 120 7.45 -3.86 3.11
CA VAL A 120 7.38 -2.71 4.03
C VAL A 120 8.51 -1.69 3.81
N ASP A 121 9.68 -2.15 3.32
CA ASP A 121 10.80 -1.27 3.01
C ASP A 121 10.45 -0.26 1.89
N TYR A 122 9.56 -0.61 0.95
CA TYR A 122 9.06 0.33 -0.07
C TYR A 122 8.09 1.36 0.51
N GLN A 123 7.31 0.99 1.53
CA GLN A 123 6.46 1.94 2.26
C GLN A 123 7.32 3.01 2.95
N GLU A 124 8.43 2.59 3.56
CA GLU A 124 9.35 3.51 4.21
C GLU A 124 10.06 4.42 3.20
N LYS A 125 10.48 3.88 2.04
CA LYS A 125 11.01 4.70 0.94
C LYS A 125 10.02 5.75 0.46
N LEU A 126 8.74 5.41 0.28
CA LEU A 126 7.73 6.40 -0.11
C LEU A 126 7.59 7.50 0.95
N LYS A 127 7.57 7.14 2.24
CA LYS A 127 7.54 8.15 3.33
C LYS A 127 8.77 9.06 3.30
N GLN A 128 9.96 8.51 3.04
CA GLN A 128 11.19 9.30 2.93
C GLN A 128 11.12 10.29 1.76
N ILE A 129 10.60 9.87 0.59
CA ILE A 129 10.34 10.77 -0.54
C ILE A 129 9.40 11.89 -0.09
N VAL A 130 8.26 11.56 0.53
CA VAL A 130 7.29 12.57 0.99
C VAL A 130 7.91 13.53 2.01
N TYR A 131 8.62 13.01 3.00
CA TYR A 131 9.25 13.79 4.07
C TYR A 131 10.29 14.78 3.51
N LYS A 132 11.21 14.29 2.67
CA LYS A 132 12.24 15.10 1.99
C LYS A 132 11.63 16.27 1.22
N ASN A 133 10.47 16.04 0.61
CA ASN A 133 9.79 17.02 -0.22
C ASN A 133 8.85 17.95 0.58
N SER A 134 8.49 17.59 1.81
CA SER A 134 7.65 18.40 2.71
C SER A 134 8.45 19.49 3.45
N ASP A 135 9.70 19.19 3.83
CA ASP A 135 10.58 20.16 4.53
C ASP A 135 11.09 21.27 3.59
N ASN A 136 11.15 21.01 2.28
CA ASN A 136 11.69 21.92 1.28
C ASN A 136 10.57 22.77 0.65
N SER A 137 9.94 23.63 1.47
CA SER A 137 8.78 24.49 1.12
C SER A 137 8.95 25.46 -0.07
N ALA A 138 10.10 25.48 -0.74
CA ALA A 138 10.36 26.25 -1.94
C ALA A 138 10.57 25.32 -3.15
N ASN A 139 9.49 25.09 -3.90
CA ASN A 139 9.51 24.66 -5.30
C ASN A 139 10.34 23.40 -5.58
N ASN A 140 9.96 22.26 -5.01
CA ASN A 140 10.64 21.00 -5.33
C ASN A 140 10.17 20.46 -6.69
N ALA A 141 10.73 21.03 -7.77
CA ALA A 141 10.51 20.59 -9.14
C ALA A 141 10.87 19.11 -9.38
N ILE A 142 11.56 18.48 -8.43
CA ILE A 142 12.05 17.10 -8.52
C ILE A 142 11.04 16.12 -7.90
N TYR A 143 10.14 16.56 -7.00
CA TYR A 143 9.16 15.69 -6.34
C TYR A 143 8.31 14.83 -7.29
N PRO A 144 7.72 15.40 -8.36
CA PRO A 144 6.96 14.60 -9.32
C PRO A 144 7.82 13.52 -9.99
N GLN A 145 9.07 13.83 -10.30
CA GLN A 145 10.00 12.89 -10.91
C GLN A 145 10.37 11.76 -9.94
N GLU A 146 10.64 12.06 -8.67
CA GLU A 146 10.93 11.04 -7.65
C GLU A 146 9.76 10.07 -7.46
N LEU A 147 8.51 10.55 -7.52
CA LEU A 147 7.34 9.69 -7.46
C LEU A 147 7.20 8.80 -8.70
N VAL A 148 7.51 9.32 -9.90
CA VAL A 148 7.50 8.52 -11.13
C VAL A 148 8.59 7.46 -11.11
N ASP A 149 9.80 7.81 -10.67
CA ASP A 149 10.91 6.86 -10.56
C ASP A 149 10.60 5.78 -9.51
N PHE A 150 9.97 6.16 -8.40
CA PHE A 150 9.48 5.21 -7.40
C PHE A 150 8.37 4.31 -7.97
N ALA A 151 7.45 4.85 -8.77
CA ALA A 151 6.42 4.07 -9.44
C ALA A 151 7.01 3.01 -10.39
N ARG A 152 8.09 3.33 -11.11
CA ARG A 152 8.84 2.36 -11.94
C ARG A 152 9.44 1.25 -11.10
N GLN A 153 10.13 1.60 -10.00
CA GLN A 153 10.70 0.61 -9.09
C GLN A 153 9.64 -0.31 -8.50
N LEU A 154 8.49 0.25 -8.13
CA LEU A 154 7.38 -0.52 -7.58
C LEU A 154 6.82 -1.51 -8.63
N HIS A 155 6.69 -1.07 -9.87
CA HIS A 155 6.23 -1.93 -10.97
C HIS A 155 7.21 -3.08 -11.26
N GLU A 156 8.52 -2.83 -11.23
CA GLU A 156 9.51 -3.90 -11.35
C GLU A 156 9.36 -4.94 -10.23
N GLU A 157 9.10 -4.49 -9.00
CA GLU A 157 8.85 -5.38 -7.86
C GLU A 157 7.58 -6.21 -8.05
N GLU A 158 6.49 -5.62 -8.58
CA GLU A 158 5.27 -6.36 -8.90
C GLU A 158 5.50 -7.47 -9.94
N LEU A 159 6.38 -7.23 -10.91
CA LEU A 159 6.72 -8.25 -11.92
C LEU A 159 7.68 -9.32 -11.40
N ARG A 160 8.24 -9.16 -10.19
CA ARG A 160 9.28 -10.04 -9.66
C ARG A 160 8.79 -11.47 -9.45
N ALA A 161 7.56 -11.67 -8.94
CA ALA A 161 7.04 -13.02 -8.73
C ALA A 161 7.01 -13.82 -10.04
N LYS A 162 6.52 -13.18 -11.12
CA LYS A 162 6.50 -13.77 -12.47
C LYS A 162 7.91 -14.02 -13.01
N ARG A 163 8.85 -13.07 -12.85
CA ARG A 163 10.25 -13.23 -13.28
C ARG A 163 10.94 -14.39 -12.56
N GLU A 164 10.64 -14.56 -11.27
CA GLU A 164 11.17 -15.64 -10.44
C GLU A 164 10.42 -16.97 -10.68
N GLY A 165 9.31 -16.97 -11.42
CA GLY A 165 8.49 -18.16 -11.63
C GLY A 165 7.90 -18.69 -10.32
N LEU A 166 7.45 -17.79 -9.45
CA LEU A 166 6.81 -18.02 -8.16
C LEU A 166 5.41 -17.39 -8.17
N SER A 167 4.50 -17.89 -7.33
CA SER A 167 3.28 -17.14 -6.99
C SER A 167 3.60 -16.01 -6.00
N GLU A 168 2.68 -15.09 -5.77
CA GLU A 168 2.90 -14.02 -4.77
C GLU A 168 3.18 -14.60 -3.37
N GLU A 169 2.47 -15.67 -2.97
CA GLU A 169 2.72 -16.33 -1.69
C GLU A 169 4.11 -16.99 -1.65
N GLY A 170 4.54 -17.54 -2.79
CA GLY A 170 5.86 -18.15 -2.92
C GLY A 170 6.97 -17.12 -2.86
N LEU A 171 6.78 -15.96 -3.50
CA LEU A 171 7.73 -14.86 -3.41
C LEU A 171 7.82 -14.33 -1.97
N ALA A 172 6.70 -14.23 -1.25
CA ALA A 172 6.70 -13.79 0.14
C ALA A 172 7.48 -14.74 1.06
N ILE A 173 7.22 -16.05 0.97
CA ILE A 173 7.97 -17.05 1.74
C ILE A 173 9.45 -17.01 1.36
N PHE A 174 9.76 -16.94 0.07
CA PHE A 174 11.14 -16.85 -0.41
C PHE A 174 11.85 -15.61 0.16
N ASP A 175 11.21 -14.45 0.13
CA ASP A 175 11.75 -13.20 0.65
C ASP A 175 11.99 -13.24 2.17
N LEU A 176 11.09 -13.89 2.91
CA LEU A 176 11.29 -14.14 4.34
C LEU A 176 12.53 -15.00 4.59
N LEU A 177 12.75 -16.03 3.79
CA LEU A 177 13.88 -16.95 3.94
C LEU A 177 15.23 -16.33 3.56
N ILE A 178 15.30 -15.50 2.52
CA ILE A 178 16.55 -14.87 2.07
C ILE A 178 16.95 -13.64 2.91
N ARG A 179 16.05 -13.08 3.72
CA ARG A 179 16.32 -11.91 4.58
C ARG A 179 17.13 -12.35 5.82
N ILE A 180 18.42 -12.61 5.62
CA ILE A 180 19.39 -12.93 6.67
C ILE A 180 20.56 -11.93 6.62
N ASP A 181 21.39 -11.90 7.66
CA ASP A 181 22.48 -10.91 7.77
C ASP A 181 23.63 -11.16 6.78
N GLN A 182 23.69 -12.36 6.17
CA GLN A 182 24.76 -12.77 5.27
C GLN A 182 24.24 -12.97 3.84
N PRO A 183 25.01 -12.57 2.81
CA PRO A 183 24.60 -12.77 1.43
C PRO A 183 24.59 -14.27 1.06
N LEU A 184 23.51 -14.74 0.46
CA LEU A 184 23.42 -16.11 -0.08
C LEU A 184 24.22 -16.22 -1.39
N SER A 185 24.82 -17.38 -1.62
CA SER A 185 25.33 -17.73 -2.94
C SER A 185 24.19 -17.97 -3.93
N LEU A 186 24.50 -18.00 -5.24
CA LEU A 186 23.50 -18.33 -6.27
C LEU A 186 22.93 -19.75 -6.08
N GLU A 187 23.76 -20.70 -5.66
CA GLU A 187 23.36 -22.08 -5.40
C GLU A 187 22.41 -22.17 -4.20
N ASP A 188 22.77 -21.51 -3.09
CA ASP A 188 21.92 -21.45 -1.89
C ASP A 188 20.58 -20.79 -2.18
N ARG A 189 20.58 -19.73 -3.00
CA ARG A 189 19.36 -19.02 -3.40
C ARG A 189 18.42 -19.92 -4.21
N GLU A 190 18.94 -20.69 -5.17
CA GLU A 190 18.14 -21.64 -5.96
C GLU A 190 17.63 -22.81 -5.10
N GLN A 191 18.42 -23.26 -4.12
CA GLN A 191 17.97 -24.25 -3.14
C GLN A 191 16.81 -23.71 -2.31
N VAL A 192 16.92 -22.51 -1.73
CA VAL A 192 15.84 -21.86 -0.95
C VAL A 192 14.59 -21.69 -1.81
N LYS A 193 14.73 -21.32 -3.08
CA LYS A 193 13.63 -21.20 -4.03
C LYS A 193 12.93 -22.54 -4.30
N THR A 194 13.70 -23.61 -4.43
CA THR A 194 13.17 -24.97 -4.61
C THR A 194 12.40 -25.43 -3.37
N LEU A 195 12.96 -25.20 -2.17
CA LEU A 195 12.30 -25.50 -0.90
C LEU A 195 11.01 -24.69 -0.71
N THR A 196 11.00 -23.44 -1.16
CA THR A 196 9.80 -22.60 -1.12
C THR A 196 8.67 -23.17 -1.97
N LYS A 197 8.98 -23.69 -3.16
CA LYS A 197 8.00 -24.36 -4.02
C LYS A 197 7.52 -25.68 -3.40
N GLU A 198 8.43 -26.48 -2.85
CA GLU A 198 8.09 -27.73 -2.13
C GLU A 198 7.15 -27.45 -0.95
N LEU A 199 7.44 -26.39 -0.18
CA LEU A 199 6.62 -25.98 0.95
C LEU A 199 5.22 -25.55 0.52
N LEU A 200 5.11 -24.67 -0.48
CA LEU A 200 3.81 -24.25 -1.00
C LEU A 200 2.97 -25.41 -1.52
N ASP A 201 3.60 -26.35 -2.23
CA ASP A 201 2.90 -27.53 -2.73
C ASP A 201 2.43 -28.42 -1.57
N SER A 202 3.23 -28.56 -0.50
CA SER A 202 2.83 -29.29 0.70
C SER A 202 1.63 -28.63 1.39
N LEU A 203 1.69 -27.31 1.61
CA LEU A 203 0.61 -26.54 2.23
C LEU A 203 -0.69 -26.59 1.40
N LYS A 204 -0.60 -26.58 0.08
CA LYS A 204 -1.78 -26.71 -0.81
C LYS A 204 -2.38 -28.12 -0.80
N ARG A 205 -1.55 -29.16 -0.66
CA ARG A 205 -2.01 -30.57 -0.63
C ARG A 205 -2.67 -30.95 0.67
N GLU A 206 -2.27 -30.33 1.78
CA GLU A 206 -2.82 -30.63 3.11
C GLU A 206 -4.30 -30.18 3.26
N ASP A 207 -4.94 -29.67 2.20
CA ASP A 207 -6.34 -29.16 2.15
C ASP A 207 -6.71 -28.49 3.47
N ILE A 208 -5.93 -27.45 3.74
CA ILE A 208 -5.94 -26.70 4.98
C ILE A 208 -7.34 -26.08 5.11
N GLY A 209 -8.27 -26.79 5.75
CA GLY A 209 -9.65 -26.34 5.89
C GLY A 209 -9.73 -24.97 6.56
N ILE A 210 -10.83 -24.25 6.33
CA ILE A 210 -11.10 -22.85 6.71
C ILE A 210 -10.79 -22.54 8.21
N GLU A 211 -10.70 -23.56 9.08
CA GLU A 211 -10.47 -23.40 10.52
C GLU A 211 -9.23 -24.13 11.09
N TRP A 212 -8.26 -24.50 10.26
CA TRP A 212 -7.04 -25.19 10.72
C TRP A 212 -6.35 -24.49 11.89
N GLN A 213 -6.35 -23.16 11.88
CA GLN A 213 -5.75 -22.28 12.88
C GLN A 213 -6.35 -22.48 14.28
N LYS A 214 -7.62 -22.87 14.35
CA LYS A 214 -8.35 -23.11 15.61
C LYS A 214 -8.06 -24.50 16.19
N LYS A 215 -7.59 -25.44 15.36
CA LYS A 215 -7.31 -26.83 15.77
C LYS A 215 -5.82 -27.00 16.03
N GLN A 216 -5.45 -27.06 17.31
CA GLN A 216 -4.06 -27.22 17.75
C GLN A 216 -3.32 -28.38 17.04
N GLN A 217 -4.03 -29.48 16.75
CA GLN A 217 -3.48 -30.63 16.02
C GLN A 217 -3.13 -30.30 14.56
N THR A 218 -3.98 -29.55 13.84
CA THR A 218 -3.74 -29.18 12.43
C THR A 218 -2.67 -28.10 12.33
N SER A 219 -2.67 -27.12 13.24
CA SER A 219 -1.59 -26.12 13.33
C SER A 219 -0.23 -26.76 13.65
N GLY A 220 -0.20 -27.76 14.54
CA GLY A 220 1.03 -28.50 14.85
C GLY A 220 1.55 -29.30 13.65
N ALA A 221 0.66 -29.95 12.89
CA ALA A 221 1.05 -30.67 11.68
C ALA A 221 1.67 -29.74 10.62
N ILE A 222 1.14 -28.53 10.46
CA ILE A 222 1.68 -27.53 9.53
C ILE A 222 3.03 -27.01 10.01
N ASP A 223 3.19 -26.72 11.31
CA ASP A 223 4.47 -26.34 11.90
C ASP A 223 5.53 -27.43 11.71
N ASP A 224 5.18 -28.70 11.93
CA ASP A 224 6.06 -29.84 11.69
C ASP A 224 6.42 -29.98 10.19
N SER A 225 5.45 -29.75 9.29
CA SER A 225 5.65 -29.76 7.83
C SER A 225 6.62 -28.67 7.39
N ILE A 226 6.46 -27.45 7.90
CA ILE A 226 7.36 -26.32 7.68
C ILE A 226 8.77 -26.66 8.18
N LYS A 227 8.92 -27.08 9.44
CA LYS A 227 10.21 -27.45 10.02
C LYS A 227 10.89 -28.58 9.24
N LYS A 228 10.14 -29.58 8.80
CA LYS A 228 10.68 -30.69 8.01
C LYS A 228 11.23 -30.23 6.66
N ILE A 229 10.52 -29.34 5.97
CA ILE A 229 10.94 -28.85 4.64
C ILE A 229 12.09 -27.85 4.79
N LEU A 230 11.96 -26.89 5.71
CA LEU A 230 13.01 -25.92 5.99
C LEU A 230 14.25 -26.55 6.64
N GLY A 231 14.15 -27.74 7.22
CA GLY A 231 15.31 -28.49 7.73
C GLY A 231 16.34 -28.86 6.66
N LYS A 232 16.00 -28.69 5.38
CA LYS A 232 16.90 -28.83 4.24
C LYS A 232 17.55 -27.52 3.80
N LEU A 233 17.39 -26.43 4.56
CA LEU A 233 18.03 -25.14 4.26
C LEU A 233 19.57 -25.27 4.23
N PRO A 234 20.26 -24.42 3.47
CA PRO A 234 21.72 -24.40 3.42
C PRO A 234 22.38 -24.23 4.79
N ALA A 235 23.64 -24.66 4.91
CA ALA A 235 24.41 -24.56 6.16
C ALA A 235 24.70 -23.12 6.63
N ILE A 236 24.41 -22.11 5.79
CA ILE A 236 24.46 -20.69 6.15
C ILE A 236 23.44 -20.34 7.25
N TYR A 237 22.34 -21.10 7.35
CA TYR A 237 21.33 -20.91 8.37
C TYR A 237 21.79 -21.58 9.66
N ASP A 238 22.27 -20.79 10.62
CA ASP A 238 22.52 -21.28 11.97
C ASP A 238 21.21 -21.66 12.68
N GLU A 239 21.30 -22.37 13.80
CA GLU A 239 20.12 -22.88 14.52
C GLU A 239 19.17 -21.75 14.94
N ALA A 240 19.72 -20.59 15.34
CA ALA A 240 18.93 -19.43 15.72
C ALA A 240 18.15 -18.85 14.53
N THR A 241 18.83 -18.62 13.40
CA THR A 241 18.20 -18.09 12.18
C THR A 241 17.20 -19.07 11.62
N TYR A 242 17.52 -20.36 11.57
CA TYR A 242 16.61 -21.42 11.15
C TYR A 242 15.30 -21.41 11.95
N ASN A 243 15.40 -21.39 13.29
CA ASN A 243 14.23 -21.38 14.16
C ASN A 243 13.40 -20.12 13.94
N GLN A 244 14.03 -18.95 13.79
CA GLN A 244 13.33 -17.71 13.47
C GLN A 244 12.61 -17.79 12.12
N LYS A 245 13.26 -18.33 11.08
CA LYS A 245 12.64 -18.50 9.76
C LYS A 245 11.45 -19.44 9.77
N CYS A 246 11.50 -20.52 10.54
CA CYS A 246 10.34 -21.39 10.73
C CYS A 246 9.16 -20.62 11.35
N VAL A 247 9.41 -19.80 12.37
CA VAL A 247 8.37 -18.98 13.01
C VAL A 247 7.82 -17.93 12.05
N ASP A 248 8.67 -17.23 11.31
CA ASP A 248 8.26 -16.19 10.36
C ASP A 248 7.36 -16.78 9.26
N VAL A 249 7.77 -17.93 8.69
CA VAL A 249 7.01 -18.63 7.67
C VAL A 249 5.70 -19.17 8.25
N PHE A 250 5.71 -19.75 9.45
CA PHE A 250 4.48 -20.20 10.10
C PHE A 250 3.50 -19.05 10.34
N HIS A 251 3.96 -17.90 10.84
CA HIS A 251 3.12 -16.72 11.02
C HIS A 251 2.56 -16.19 9.68
N TYR A 252 3.38 -16.18 8.63
CA TYR A 252 2.90 -15.84 7.29
C TYR A 252 1.81 -16.82 6.82
N THR A 253 2.00 -18.13 7.04
CA THR A 253 1.00 -19.12 6.66
C THR A 253 -0.33 -18.94 7.41
N LEU A 254 -0.29 -18.65 8.70
CA LEU A 254 -1.48 -18.33 9.50
C LEU A 254 -2.23 -17.10 8.99
N THR A 255 -1.53 -16.10 8.47
CA THR A 255 -2.18 -14.84 8.07
C THR A 255 -2.71 -14.87 6.64
N HIS A 256 -2.08 -15.65 5.74
CA HIS A 256 -2.35 -15.60 4.29
C HIS A 256 -2.98 -16.87 3.73
N PHE A 257 -2.96 -18.00 4.45
CA PHE A 257 -3.61 -19.24 4.02
C PHE A 257 -4.91 -19.43 4.82
N GLN A 258 -5.97 -18.83 4.29
CA GLN A 258 -7.34 -19.23 4.60
C GLN A 258 -7.70 -20.33 3.60
N GLY A 259 -8.16 -21.48 4.09
CA GLY A 259 -8.56 -22.60 3.22
C GLY A 259 -9.51 -22.18 2.09
N PRO A 260 -9.66 -23.00 1.04
CA PRO A 260 -10.55 -22.69 -0.08
C PRO A 260 -12.00 -22.49 0.42
N GLY A 261 -12.42 -21.23 0.55
CA GLY A 261 -13.73 -20.88 1.12
C GLY A 261 -13.93 -19.43 1.56
N ALA A 262 -12.96 -18.54 1.36
CA ALA A 262 -13.15 -17.09 1.51
C ALA A 262 -13.02 -16.41 0.14
N ALA A 263 -14.00 -16.63 -0.73
CA ALA A 263 -14.24 -15.86 -1.95
C ALA A 263 -15.74 -15.59 -2.07
#